data_AF-A0A7X0AS62-F1
#
_entry.id   AF-A0A7X0AS62-F1
#
_cell.length_a   1.000
_cell.length_b   1.000
_cell.length_c   1.000
_cell.angle_alpha   90.00
_cell.angle_beta   90.00
_cell.angle_gamma   90.00
#
_symmetry.space_group_name_H-M   'P 1'
#
loop_
_entity.id
_entity.type
_entity.pdbx_description
1 polymer ?
#
loop_
_entity_poly.entity_id
_entity_poly.type
_entity_poly.pdbx_seq_one_letter_code
_entity_poly.pdbx_strand_id
1 'polypeptide(L)'
;MNDLRNSGEGKNMSSRIQLFEMAVKQCDSLLIRFPDRQPILSIQHQLDYLLAVTRGEQDSSRLGEIVIGALTAREVEPLSPEAAGVFYKVAAEARLMQGE
;
A
#
# COMPACT_ATOMS: atom_id res chain seq x y z
N MET A 1 -5.42 14.35 -35.90
CA MET A 1 -5.03 15.01 -34.64
C MET A 1 -5.83 14.33 -33.53
N ASN A 2 -5.24 13.32 -32.88
CA ASN A 2 -5.63 12.84 -31.56
C ASN A 2 -4.69 11.71 -31.12
N ASP A 3 -4.54 11.59 -29.81
CA ASP A 3 -3.93 10.48 -29.06
C ASP A 3 -2.40 10.41 -28.95
N LEU A 4 -1.85 11.29 -28.09
CA LEU A 4 -0.49 11.17 -27.53
C LEU A 4 -0.46 11.41 -26.00
N ARG A 5 -1.56 11.13 -25.29
CA ARG A 5 -1.68 11.38 -23.83
C ARG A 5 -1.96 10.15 -22.96
N ASN A 6 -1.76 8.92 -23.43
CA ASN A 6 -2.21 7.73 -22.68
C ASN A 6 -1.15 6.64 -22.39
N SER A 7 0.15 6.94 -22.48
CA SER A 7 1.20 5.94 -22.15
C SER A 7 1.82 6.09 -20.76
N GLY A 8 1.59 7.21 -20.07
CA GLY A 8 2.17 7.48 -18.75
C GLY A 8 1.35 6.90 -17.58
N GLU A 9 0.03 7.08 -17.63
CA GLU A 9 -0.88 6.70 -16.54
C GLU A 9 -0.98 5.18 -16.37
N GLY A 10 -1.08 4.43 -17.46
CA GLY A 10 -1.12 2.96 -17.41
C GLY A 10 0.15 2.30 -16.85
N LYS A 11 1.32 2.95 -17.02
CA LYS A 11 2.59 2.47 -16.47
C LYS A 11 2.68 2.72 -14.97
N ASN A 12 2.30 3.91 -14.50
CA ASN A 12 2.28 4.24 -13.07
C ASN A 12 1.28 3.36 -12.31
N MET A 13 0.09 3.16 -12.87
CA MET A 13 -0.93 2.27 -12.30
C MET A 13 -0.42 0.84 -12.13
N SER A 14 0.24 0.29 -13.15
CA SER A 14 0.81 -1.06 -13.10
C SER A 14 1.92 -1.18 -12.06
N SER A 15 2.79 -0.17 -11.94
CA SER A 15 3.84 -0.14 -10.92
C SER A 15 3.29 0.01 -9.50
N ARG A 16 2.20 0.78 -9.33
CA ARG A 16 1.49 0.94 -8.05
C ARG A 16 0.84 -0.37 -7.58
N ILE A 17 0.12 -1.04 -8.47
CA ILE A 17 -0.49 -2.36 -8.17
C ILE A 17 0.60 -3.36 -7.77
N GLN A 18 1.71 -3.43 -8.51
CA GLN A 18 2.82 -4.34 -8.18
C GLN A 18 3.42 -4.05 -6.81
N LEU A 19 3.59 -2.78 -6.44
CA LEU A 19 4.07 -2.38 -5.12
C LEU A 19 3.11 -2.86 -4.02
N PHE A 20 1.81 -2.64 -4.19
CA PHE A 20 0.80 -3.01 -3.20
C PHE A 20 0.65 -4.53 -3.08
N GLU A 21 0.67 -5.28 -4.18
CA GLU A 21 0.66 -6.75 -4.16
C GLU A 21 1.91 -7.34 -3.51
N MET A 22 3.08 -6.72 -3.74
CA MET A 22 4.31 -7.11 -3.04
C MET A 22 4.21 -6.86 -1.54
N ALA A 23 3.61 -5.73 -1.13
CA ALA A 23 3.38 -5.41 0.27
C ALA A 23 2.40 -6.40 0.92
N VAL A 24 1.33 -6.80 0.24
CA VAL A 24 0.41 -7.85 0.73
C VAL A 24 1.17 -9.15 1.03
N LYS A 25 2.04 -9.61 0.12
CA LYS A 25 2.84 -10.82 0.36
C LYS A 25 3.77 -10.71 1.58
N GLN A 26 4.35 -9.53 1.80
CA GLN A 26 5.16 -9.26 3.00
C GLN A 26 4.29 -9.26 4.27
N CYS A 27 3.09 -8.69 4.19
CA CYS A 27 2.13 -8.66 5.28
C CYS A 27 1.62 -10.07 5.63
N ASP A 28 1.28 -10.89 4.62
CA ASP A 28 0.91 -12.31 4.80
C ASP A 28 2.01 -13.09 5.51
N SER A 29 3.27 -12.90 5.08
CA SER A 29 4.42 -13.54 5.70
C SER A 29 4.60 -13.15 7.18
N LEU A 30 4.30 -11.89 7.51
CA LEU A 30 4.30 -11.41 8.89
C LEU A 30 3.12 -11.96 9.70
N LEU A 31 1.93 -12.07 9.13
CA LEU A 31 0.75 -12.63 9.78
C LEU A 31 0.91 -14.13 10.04
N ILE A 32 1.58 -14.88 9.17
CA ILE A 32 1.92 -16.28 9.45
C ILE A 32 2.81 -16.40 10.70
N ARG A 33 3.76 -15.46 10.88
CA ARG A 33 4.70 -15.46 12.03
C ARG A 33 4.09 -14.85 13.29
N PHE A 34 3.15 -13.93 13.13
CA PHE A 34 2.54 -13.13 14.19
C PHE A 34 1.02 -12.94 13.97
N PRO A 35 0.22 -14.02 14.05
CA PRO A 35 -1.16 -14.05 13.57
C PRO A 35 -2.12 -13.10 14.28
N ASP A 36 -1.90 -12.81 15.57
CA ASP A 36 -2.81 -12.00 16.38
C ASP A 36 -2.33 -10.55 16.57
N ARG A 37 -1.31 -10.11 15.84
CA ARG A 37 -0.81 -8.74 15.90
C ARG A 37 -1.78 -7.80 15.19
N GLN A 38 -2.66 -7.18 15.96
CA GLN A 38 -3.63 -6.18 15.48
C GLN A 38 -3.02 -5.09 14.57
N PRO A 39 -1.81 -4.55 14.82
CA PRO A 39 -1.21 -3.59 13.89
C PRO A 39 -0.93 -4.15 12.49
N ILE A 40 -0.54 -5.42 12.40
CA ILE A 40 -0.23 -6.07 11.12
C ILE A 40 -1.54 -6.36 10.36
N LEU A 41 -2.59 -6.81 11.05
CA LEU A 41 -3.94 -6.93 10.48
C LEU A 41 -4.47 -5.58 9.97
N SER A 42 -4.22 -4.51 10.71
CA SER A 42 -4.58 -3.15 10.28
C SER A 42 -3.83 -2.71 9.02
N ILE A 43 -2.55 -3.06 8.89
CA ILE A 43 -1.79 -2.82 7.66
C ILE A 43 -2.39 -3.61 6.49
N GLN A 44 -2.76 -4.88 6.69
CA GLN A 44 -3.39 -5.70 5.66
C GLN A 44 -4.67 -5.04 5.12
N HIS A 45 -5.59 -4.64 5.99
CA HIS A 45 -6.83 -3.97 5.55
C HIS A 45 -6.58 -2.65 4.80
N GLN A 46 -5.54 -1.91 5.19
CA GLN A 46 -5.17 -0.68 4.49
C GLN A 46 -4.56 -0.97 3.11
N LEU A 47 -3.78 -2.06 2.96
CA LEU A 47 -3.28 -2.52 1.67
C LEU A 47 -4.41 -2.96 0.73
N ASP A 48 -5.38 -3.70 1.26
CA ASP A 48 -6.55 -4.14 0.50
C ASP A 48 -7.37 -2.94 0.00
N TYR A 49 -7.57 -1.93 0.86
CA TYR A 49 -8.21 -0.68 0.46
C TYR A 49 -7.41 0.06 -0.65
N LEU A 50 -6.09 0.17 -0.51
CA LEU A 50 -5.26 0.84 -1.51
C LEU A 50 -5.32 0.11 -2.87
N LEU A 51 -5.37 -1.22 -2.88
CA LEU A 51 -5.59 -2.01 -4.09
C LEU A 51 -6.96 -1.76 -4.70
N ALA A 52 -8.03 -1.77 -3.89
CA ALA A 52 -9.39 -1.52 -4.35
C ALA A 52 -9.52 -0.12 -4.97
N VAL A 53 -8.97 0.93 -4.33
CA VAL A 53 -8.92 2.28 -4.90
C VAL A 53 -8.16 2.31 -6.21
N THR A 54 -6.99 1.68 -6.25
CA THR A 54 -6.15 1.64 -7.46
C THR A 54 -6.84 0.90 -8.61
N ARG A 55 -7.70 -0.08 -8.33
CA ARG A 55 -8.46 -0.80 -9.35
C ARG A 55 -9.76 -0.09 -9.76
N GLY A 56 -10.11 1.02 -9.11
CA GLY A 56 -11.39 1.71 -9.31
C GLY A 56 -12.59 0.98 -8.70
N GLU A 57 -12.32 0.05 -7.77
CA GLU A 57 -13.34 -0.74 -7.06
C GLU A 57 -13.89 0.02 -5.83
N GLN A 58 -13.15 1.01 -5.33
CA GLN A 58 -13.53 1.85 -4.20
C GLN A 58 -13.09 3.31 -4.42
N ASP A 59 -13.78 4.27 -3.80
CA ASP A 59 -13.43 5.68 -3.87
C ASP A 59 -12.25 6.07 -2.94
N SER A 60 -11.60 7.18 -3.28
CA SER A 60 -10.41 7.69 -2.61
C SER A 60 -10.69 8.51 -1.34
N SER A 61 -11.94 8.58 -0.86
CA SER A 61 -12.31 9.47 0.28
C SER A 61 -11.57 9.16 1.57
N ARG A 62 -11.13 7.92 1.74
CA ARG A 62 -10.45 7.43 2.97
C ARG A 62 -8.94 7.32 2.82
N LEU A 63 -8.35 7.79 1.71
CA LEU A 63 -6.89 7.82 1.58
C LEU A 63 -6.24 8.62 2.72
N GLY A 64 -6.90 9.69 3.20
CA GLY A 64 -6.48 10.49 4.35
C GLY A 64 -6.34 9.72 5.67
N GLU A 65 -6.97 8.55 5.79
CA GLU A 65 -6.96 7.71 6.99
C GLU A 65 -5.81 6.70 7.00
N ILE A 66 -4.99 6.63 5.94
CA ILE A 66 -3.89 5.68 5.84
C ILE A 66 -2.79 6.02 6.84
N VAL A 67 -2.51 5.08 7.73
CA VAL A 67 -1.52 5.17 8.80
C VAL A 67 -0.42 4.09 8.70
N ILE A 68 -0.30 3.40 7.56
CA ILE A 68 0.70 2.35 7.31
C ILE A 68 2.10 2.80 7.75
N GLY A 69 2.53 4.01 7.44
CA GLY A 69 3.87 4.50 7.81
C GLY A 69 4.10 4.55 9.33
N ALA A 70 3.09 4.99 10.11
CA ALA A 70 3.18 5.06 11.56
C ALA A 70 3.17 3.67 12.20
N LEU A 71 2.31 2.76 11.71
CA LEU A 71 2.30 1.37 12.17
C LEU A 71 3.60 0.65 11.81
N THR A 72 4.16 0.94 10.63
CA THR A 72 5.43 0.36 10.17
C THR A 72 6.57 0.68 11.12
N ALA A 73 6.78 1.96 11.43
CA ALA A 73 7.88 2.39 12.31
C ALA A 73 7.78 1.80 13.72
N ARG A 74 6.55 1.67 14.24
CA ARG A 74 6.32 1.23 15.63
C ARG A 74 6.31 -0.29 15.77
N GLU A 75 5.76 -0.99 14.80
CA GLU A 75 5.34 -2.39 14.98
C GLU A 75 6.02 -3.35 14.00
N VAL A 76 6.38 -2.89 12.78
CA VAL A 76 6.96 -3.75 11.75
C VAL A 76 8.47 -3.63 11.71
N GLU A 77 9.02 -2.41 11.72
CA GLU A 77 10.46 -2.17 11.63
C GLU A 77 11.26 -2.92 12.70
N PRO A 78 10.82 -3.00 13.98
CA PRO A 78 11.51 -3.82 14.97
C PRO A 78 11.48 -5.34 14.70
N LEU A 79 10.50 -5.82 13.93
CA LEU A 79 10.30 -7.24 13.63
C LEU A 79 10.95 -7.67 12.30
N SER A 80 10.89 -6.79 11.29
CA SER A 80 11.37 -7.01 9.94
C SER A 80 11.67 -5.66 9.24
N PRO A 81 12.93 -5.21 9.29
CA PRO A 81 13.37 -4.01 8.55
C PRO A 81 13.15 -4.12 7.04
N GLU A 82 13.23 -5.33 6.49
CA GLU A 82 12.98 -5.61 5.07
C GLU A 82 11.52 -5.30 4.69
N ALA A 83 10.55 -5.85 5.44
CA ALA A 83 9.14 -5.58 5.20
C ALA A 83 8.80 -4.10 5.44
N ALA A 84 9.42 -3.48 6.45
CA ALA A 84 9.26 -2.06 6.73
C ALA A 84 9.66 -1.19 5.54
N GLY A 85 10.78 -1.52 4.86
CA GLY A 85 11.21 -0.83 3.65
C GLY A 85 10.16 -0.85 2.53
N VAL A 86 9.39 -1.94 2.40
CA VAL A 86 8.28 -2.02 1.45
C VAL A 86 7.10 -1.16 1.90
N PHE A 87 6.70 -1.26 3.16
CA PHE A 87 5.55 -0.52 3.69
C PHE A 87 5.78 1.00 3.72
N TYR A 88 7.01 1.48 3.91
CA TYR A 88 7.30 2.90 3.76
C TYR A 88 7.11 3.40 2.33
N LYS A 89 7.45 2.59 1.31
CA LYS A 89 7.18 2.93 -0.09
C LYS A 89 5.67 2.98 -0.35
N VAL A 90 4.90 2.04 0.21
CA VAL A 90 3.43 2.08 0.16
C VAL A 90 2.89 3.36 0.79
N ALA A 91 3.38 3.73 1.97
CA ALA A 91 2.94 4.95 2.67
C ALA A 91 3.33 6.24 1.91
N ALA A 92 4.43 6.23 1.16
CA ALA A 92 4.78 7.33 0.26
C ALA A 92 3.80 7.38 -0.92
N GLU A 93 3.52 6.25 -1.56
CA GLU A 93 2.60 6.17 -2.69
C GLU A 93 1.16 6.57 -2.31
N ALA A 94 0.66 6.09 -1.17
CA ALA A 94 -0.66 6.47 -0.66
C ALA A 94 -0.80 7.98 -0.45
N ARG A 95 0.29 8.67 -0.06
CA ARG A 95 0.31 10.14 0.07
C ARG A 95 0.29 10.85 -1.29
N LEU A 96 0.90 10.26 -2.32
CA LEU A 96 0.80 10.80 -3.68
C LEU A 96 -0.63 10.69 -4.19
N MET A 97 -1.30 9.55 -3.97
CA MET A 97 -2.70 9.35 -4.35
C MET A 97 -3.68 10.33 -3.68
N GLN A 98 -3.36 10.88 -2.50
CA GLN A 98 -4.19 11.89 -1.84
C GLN A 98 -4.17 13.25 -2.58
N GLY A 99 -3.13 13.50 -3.38
CA GLY A 99 -2.98 14.73 -4.14
C GLY A 99 -3.36 14.62 -5.62
N GLU A 100 -3.83 13.45 -6.05
CA GLU A 100 -4.36 13.18 -7.40
C GLU A 100 -5.85 13.57 -7.49
#